data_AF-A0A944VXD7-F1
#
_entry.id   AF-A0A944VXD7-F1
#
_cell.length_a   1.000
_cell.length_b   1.000
_cell.length_c   1.000
_cell.angle_alpha   90.00
_cell.angle_beta   90.00
_cell.angle_gamma   90.00
#
_symmetry.space_group_name_H-M   'P 1'
#
loop_
_entity.id
_entity.type
_entity.pdbx_description
1 polymer ?
#
loop_
_entity_poly.entity_id
_entity_poly.type
_entity_poly.pdbx_seq_one_letter_code
_entity_poly.pdbx_strand_id
1 'polypeptide(L)' 'MESVKISPKYQVVIPKKLRNLLNLKPGQQVQMIAFENRIEMIPVWQISEM' A
#
# COMPACT_ATOMS: atom_id res chain seq x y z
N MET A 1 14.53 -0.33 -6.17
CA MET A 1 14.08 0.36 -4.95
C MET A 1 13.48 1.69 -5.34
N GLU A 2 12.22 1.96 -5.03
CA GLU A 2 11.64 3.30 -5.12
C GLU A 2 11.47 3.83 -3.70
N SER A 3 12.29 4.80 -3.32
CA SER A 3 12.20 5.47 -2.01
C SER A 3 11.22 6.64 -2.13
N VAL A 4 10.25 6.68 -1.24
CA VAL A 4 9.21 7.72 -1.21
C VAL A 4 9.30 8.46 0.12
N LYS A 5 9.08 9.78 0.08
CA LYS A 5 9.04 10.59 1.28
C LYS A 5 7.70 10.44 1.98
N ILE A 6 7.74 10.42 3.31
CA ILE A 6 6.56 10.55 4.16
C ILE A 6 6.11 12.01 4.12
N SER A 7 4.85 12.26 3.80
CA SER A 7 4.28 13.62 3.79
C SER A 7 4.08 14.14 5.23
N PRO A 8 3.85 15.45 5.44
CA PRO A 8 3.59 16.00 6.78
C PRO A 8 2.39 15.39 7.51
N LYS A 9 1.46 14.75 6.77
CA LYS A 9 0.31 14.03 7.32
C LYS A 9 0.59 12.54 7.51
N TYR A 10 1.86 12.14 7.50
CA TYR A 10 2.31 10.76 7.56
C TYR A 10 1.80 9.88 6.41
N GLN A 11 1.47 10.49 5.26
CA GLN A 11 1.02 9.74 4.10
C GLN A 11 2.21 9.32 3.25
N VAL A 12 2.18 8.08 2.78
CA VAL A 12 3.14 7.56 1.81
C VAL A 12 2.44 7.40 0.48
N VAL A 13 2.99 8.00 -0.57
CA VAL A 13 2.46 7.85 -1.93
C VAL A 13 2.96 6.52 -2.49
N ILE A 14 2.03 5.65 -2.90
CA ILE A 14 2.38 4.40 -3.57
C ILE A 14 2.84 4.72 -5.02
N PRO A 15 4.10 4.41 -5.39
CA PRO A 15 4.62 4.65 -6.74
C PRO A 15 3.78 3.98 -7.81
N LYS A 16 3.77 4.55 -9.02
CA LYS A 16 2.98 4.04 -10.16
C LYS A 16 3.31 2.58 -10.49
N LYS A 17 4.58 2.19 -10.39
CA LYS A 17 5.02 0.81 -10.68
C LYS A 17 4.40 -0.20 -9.70
N LEU A 18 4.42 0.11 -8.41
CA LEU A 18 3.80 -0.73 -7.37
C LEU A 18 2.28 -0.82 -7.51
N ARG A 19 1.61 0.30 -7.84
CA ARG A 19 0.18 0.31 -8.13
C ARG A 19 -0.19 -0.63 -9.26
N ASN A 20 0.57 -0.61 -10.35
CA ASN A 20 0.31 -1.47 -11.51
C ASN A 20 0.62 -2.94 -11.22
N LEU A 21 1.73 -3.22 -10.52
CA LEU A 21 2.17 -4.59 -10.21
C LEU A 21 1.17 -5.30 -9.29
N LEU A 22 0.60 -4.59 -8.32
CA LEU A 22 -0.39 -5.12 -7.39
C LEU A 22 -1.84 -4.87 -7.82
N ASN A 23 -2.04 -4.31 -9.02
CA ASN A 23 -3.34 -3.93 -9.58
C ASN A 23 -4.24 -3.14 -8.61
N LEU A 24 -3.64 -2.22 -7.85
CA LEU A 24 -4.34 -1.46 -6.80
C LEU A 24 -5.32 -0.46 -7.38
N LYS A 25 -6.54 -0.41 -6.84
CA LYS A 25 -7.57 0.55 -7.22
C LYS A 25 -7.70 1.69 -6.20
N PRO A 26 -7.98 2.93 -6.62
CA PRO A 26 -8.32 4.01 -5.69
C PRO A 26 -9.49 3.61 -4.79
N GLY A 27 -9.40 3.88 -3.48
CA GLY A 27 -10.43 3.52 -2.50
C GLY A 27 -10.32 2.08 -1.97
N GLN A 28 -9.40 1.27 -2.48
CA GLN A 28 -9.15 -0.06 -1.95
C GLN A 28 -8.62 0.01 -0.51
N GLN A 29 -9.16 -0.85 0.36
CA GLN A 29 -8.72 -0.95 1.74
C GLN A 29 -7.37 -1.68 1.83
N VAL A 30 -6.50 -1.19 2.69
CA VAL A 30 -5.18 -1.77 2.95
C VAL A 30 -5.04 -1.94 4.46
N GLN A 31 -4.61 -3.13 4.88
CA GLN A 31 -4.25 -3.41 6.26
C GLN A 31 -2.77 -3.08 6.45
N MET A 32 -2.44 -2.41 7.55
CA MET A 32 -1.07 -2.06 7.91
C MET A 32 -0.67 -2.82 9.17
N ILE A 33 0.49 -3.47 9.12
CA ILE A 33 1.05 -4.22 10.24
C ILE A 33 2.48 -3.71 10.48
N ALA A 34 2.79 -3.34 11.72
CA ALA A 34 4.16 -3.08 12.12
C ALA A 34 4.81 -4.41 12.49
N PHE A 35 5.87 -4.78 11.76
CA PHE A 35 6.64 -5.99 12.04
C PHE A 35 8.12 -5.63 12.10
N GLU A 36 8.72 -5.85 13.27
CA GLU A 36 10.11 -5.48 13.57
C GLU A 36 10.39 -3.98 13.27
N ASN A 37 11.20 -3.71 12.25
CA ASN A 37 11.64 -2.38 11.81
C ASN A 37 11.00 -1.95 10.47
N ARG A 38 9.91 -2.59 10.05
CA ARG A 38 9.21 -2.28 8.80
C ARG A 38 7.70 -2.26 8.97
N ILE A 39 7.03 -1.62 8.00
CA ILE A 39 5.58 -1.62 7.87
C ILE A 39 5.24 -2.52 6.69
N GLU A 40 4.39 -3.52 6.92
CA GLU A 40 3.81 -4.36 5.89
C GLU A 40 2.42 -3.83 5.55
N MET A 41 2.18 -3.63 4.25
CA MET A 41 0.93 -3.14 3.70
C MET A 41 0.29 -4.26 2.88
N ILE A 42 -0.84 -4.79 3.34
CA ILE A 42 -1.54 -5.90 2.73
C ILE A 42 -2.86 -5.38 2.17
N PRO A 43 -3.06 -5.37 0.84
CA PRO A 43 -4.34 -4.99 0.26
C PRO A 43 -5.41 -5.99 0.72
N VAL A 44 -6.59 -5.50 1.12
CA VAL A 44 -7.73 -6.35 1.45
C VAL A 44 -8.51 -6.59 0.17
N TRP A 45 -8.67 -7.85 -0.21
CA TRP A 45 -9.43 -8.27 -1.39
C TRP A 45 -10.79 -8.73 -0.89
N GLN A 46 -11.86 -8.21 -1.48
CA GLN A 46 -13.20 -8.72 -1.16
C GLN A 46 -13.34 -10.12 -1.78
N ILE A 47 -13.97 -11.06 -1.07
CA ILE A 47 -14.20 -12.42 -1.57
C ILE A 47 -14.90 -12.43 -2.94
N SER A 48 -15.72 -11.42 -3.25
CA SER A 48 -16.39 -11.28 -4.56
C SER A 48 -15.47 -10.86 -5.71
N GLU A 49 -14.22 -10.46 -5.44
CA GLU A 49 -13.20 -10.12 -6.45
C GLU A 49 -12.18 -11.26 -6.68
N MET A 50 -12.35 -12.42 -6.01
CA MET A 50 -11.63 -13.68 -6.32
C MET A 50 -12.41 -14.49 -7.35
#